data_AF-A0A1H9K5T7-F1
#
_entry.id   AF-A0A1H9K5T7-F1
#
_cell.length_a   1.000
_cell.length_b   1.000
_cell.length_c   1.000
_cell.angle_alpha   90.00
_cell.angle_beta   90.00
_cell.angle_gamma   90.00
#
_symmetry.space_group_name_H-M   'P 1'
#
loop_
_entity.id
_entity.type
_entity.pdbx_description
1 polymer ?
#
loop_
_entity_poly.entity_id
_entity_poly.type
_entity_poly.pdbx_seq_one_letter_code
_entity_poly.pdbx_strand_id
1 'polypeptide(L)'
;MQNPAEKIIEDNDFVSIWMEENGNPAIAELTQLNLEVATKTTKALAQKGLADNDFALILDVNPEEVKRWLAGKHPFSLKILKEISTYLADNKS
;
A
#
# COMPACT_ATOMS: atom_id res chain seq x y z
N MET A 1 44.45 15.73 16.56
CA MET A 1 43.32 16.69 16.49
C MET A 1 42.17 15.93 15.86
N GLN A 2 41.07 15.76 16.60
CA GLN A 2 39.86 15.10 16.09
C GLN A 2 39.27 15.94 14.95
N ASN A 3 38.83 15.30 13.87
CA ASN A 3 38.26 15.97 12.70
C ASN A 3 36.87 16.56 13.08
N PRO A 4 36.60 17.86 12.86
CA PRO A 4 35.30 18.47 13.19
C PRO A 4 34.12 17.83 12.42
N ALA A 5 34.36 17.07 11.36
CA ALA A 5 33.34 16.28 10.67
C ALA A 5 32.78 15.13 11.53
N GLU A 6 33.51 14.62 12.53
CA GLU A 6 33.01 13.57 13.43
C GLU A 6 31.95 14.11 14.41
N LYS A 7 31.91 15.43 14.64
CA LYS A 7 30.95 16.06 15.57
C LYS A 7 29.58 16.32 14.94
N ILE A 8 29.46 16.27 13.61
CA ILE A 8 28.20 16.51 12.90
C ILE A 8 27.29 15.26 12.91
N ILE A 9 27.76 14.14 13.46
CA ILE A 9 26.99 12.88 13.55
C ILE A 9 26.00 12.88 14.73
N GLU A 10 26.02 13.88 15.62
CA GLU A 10 25.06 13.97 16.76
C GLU A 10 23.69 14.55 16.36
N ASP A 11 23.55 15.26 15.24
CA ASP A 11 22.25 15.80 14.77
C ASP A 11 21.30 14.73 14.20
N ASN A 12 21.79 13.50 14.02
CA ASN A 12 20.97 12.35 13.61
C ASN A 12 20.25 11.68 14.79
N ASP A 13 20.49 12.11 16.03
CA ASP A 13 19.91 11.48 17.22
C ASP A 13 18.47 11.93 17.45
N PHE A 14 18.16 13.23 17.32
CA PHE A 14 16.79 13.75 17.53
C PHE A 14 15.75 13.19 16.55
N VAL A 15 16.12 13.03 15.27
CA VAL A 15 15.22 12.45 14.27
C VAL A 15 15.03 10.96 14.53
N SER A 16 16.08 10.25 14.94
CA SER A 16 16.02 8.81 15.26
C SER A 16 15.20 8.55 16.52
N ILE A 17 15.43 9.31 17.60
CA ILE A 17 14.65 9.27 18.84
C ILE A 17 13.18 9.57 18.54
N TRP A 18 12.89 10.62 17.77
CA TRP A 18 11.52 10.96 17.41
C TRP A 18 10.84 9.84 16.58
N MET A 19 11.56 9.22 15.64
CA MET A 19 11.07 8.06 14.88
C MET A 19 10.87 6.80 15.74
N GLU A 20 11.71 6.56 16.73
CA GLU A 20 11.53 5.45 17.69
C GLU A 20 10.30 5.67 18.57
N GLU A 21 10.09 6.90 19.05
CA GLU A 21 8.97 7.24 19.94
C GLU A 21 7.62 7.36 19.20
N ASN A 22 7.62 7.91 17.98
CA ASN A 22 6.38 8.27 17.25
C ASN A 22 6.13 7.40 16.02
N GLY A 23 7.10 6.57 15.62
CA GLY A 23 7.10 5.85 14.35
C GLY A 23 7.40 6.76 13.15
N ASN A 24 7.46 6.16 11.96
CA ASN A 24 7.62 6.93 10.73
C ASN A 24 6.23 7.33 10.17
N PRO A 25 5.86 8.63 10.20
CA PRO A 25 4.55 9.08 9.76
C PRO A 25 4.26 8.77 8.27
N ALA A 26 5.29 8.72 7.42
CA ALA A 26 5.13 8.36 6.02
C ALA A 26 4.72 6.88 5.84
N ILE A 27 5.18 5.99 6.75
CA ILE A 27 4.76 4.58 6.77
C ILE A 27 3.29 4.48 7.20
N ALA A 28 2.87 5.27 8.20
CA ALA A 28 1.49 5.30 8.66
C ALA A 28 0.53 5.80 7.57
N GLU A 29 0.88 6.88 6.87
CA GLU A 29 0.10 7.43 5.75
C GLU A 29 -0.01 6.42 4.59
N LEU A 30 1.10 5.80 4.19
CA LEU A 30 1.10 4.78 3.14
C LEU A 30 0.25 3.56 3.52
N THR A 31 0.31 3.12 4.77
CA THR A 31 -0.50 2.02 5.30
C THR A 31 -1.99 2.37 5.23
N GLN A 32 -2.34 3.59 5.65
CA GLN A 32 -3.73 4.07 5.61
C GLN A 32 -4.26 4.15 4.18
N LEU A 33 -3.46 4.68 3.24
CA LEU A 33 -3.81 4.73 1.82
C LEU A 33 -4.02 3.34 1.23
N ASN A 34 -3.14 2.38 1.53
CA ASN A 34 -3.28 1.00 1.07
C ASN A 34 -4.58 0.36 1.59
N LEU A 35 -4.91 0.57 2.86
CA LEU A 35 -6.14 0.07 3.46
C LEU A 35 -7.39 0.71 2.84
N GLU A 36 -7.34 2.01 2.54
CA GLU A 36 -8.45 2.71 1.89
C GLU A 36 -8.70 2.16 0.47
N VAL A 37 -7.63 1.96 -0.31
CA VAL A 37 -7.72 1.36 -1.65
C VAL A 37 -8.27 -0.06 -1.56
N ALA A 38 -7.75 -0.89 -0.66
CA ALA A 38 -8.24 -2.26 -0.43
C ALA A 38 -9.74 -2.29 -0.08
N THR A 39 -10.18 -1.38 0.79
CA THR A 39 -11.59 -1.27 1.20
C THR A 39 -12.48 -0.85 0.02
N LYS A 40 -12.06 0.12 -0.79
CA LYS A 40 -12.80 0.56 -1.99
C LYS A 40 -12.91 -0.57 -3.02
N THR A 41 -11.81 -1.31 -3.25
CA THR A 41 -11.80 -2.47 -4.14
C THR A 41 -12.77 -3.54 -3.67
N THR A 42 -12.73 -3.91 -2.37
CA THR A 42 -13.65 -4.90 -1.79
C THR A 42 -15.11 -4.51 -1.99
N LYS A 43 -15.45 -3.23 -1.75
CA LYS A 43 -16.81 -2.71 -1.97
C LYS A 43 -17.23 -2.79 -3.44
N ALA A 44 -16.34 -2.43 -4.37
CA ALA A 44 -16.62 -2.47 -5.80
C ALA A 44 -16.83 -3.92 -6.30
N LEU A 45 -16.05 -4.88 -5.80
CA LEU A 45 -16.24 -6.31 -6.10
C LEU A 45 -17.60 -6.79 -5.59
N ALA A 46 -17.94 -6.48 -4.34
CA ALA A 46 -19.22 -6.85 -3.75
C ALA A 46 -20.43 -6.27 -4.52
N GLN A 47 -20.34 -5.01 -4.98
CA GLN A 47 -21.37 -4.39 -5.82
C GLN A 47 -21.57 -5.09 -7.17
N LYS A 48 -20.51 -5.72 -7.68
CA LYS A 48 -20.54 -6.50 -8.94
C LYS A 48 -20.81 -8.00 -8.70
N GLY A 49 -20.98 -8.43 -7.45
CA GLY A 49 -21.17 -9.84 -7.10
C GLY A 49 -19.94 -10.71 -7.33
N LEU A 50 -18.74 -10.12 -7.38
CA LEU A 50 -17.48 -10.82 -7.62
C LEU A 50 -16.84 -11.23 -6.29
N ALA A 51 -16.34 -12.46 -6.22
CA ALA A 51 -15.52 -12.93 -5.11
C ALA A 51 -14.03 -12.64 -5.35
N ASP A 52 -13.22 -12.70 -4.28
CA ASP A 52 -11.76 -12.49 -4.35
C ASP A 52 -11.08 -13.42 -5.36
N ASN A 53 -11.57 -14.65 -5.51
CA ASN A 53 -11.05 -15.60 -6.49
C ASN A 53 -11.38 -15.19 -7.92
N ASP A 54 -12.56 -14.62 -8.18
CA ASP A 54 -12.92 -14.11 -9.50
C ASP A 54 -12.03 -12.93 -9.86
N PHE A 55 -11.75 -12.07 -8.87
CA PHE A 55 -10.83 -10.95 -9.05
C PHE A 55 -9.40 -11.39 -9.35
N ALA A 56 -8.93 -12.43 -8.67
CA ALA A 56 -7.63 -13.05 -8.94
C ALA A 56 -7.55 -13.60 -10.38
N LEU A 57 -8.61 -14.25 -10.86
CA LEU A 57 -8.70 -14.76 -12.23
C LEU A 57 -8.72 -13.63 -13.27
N ILE A 58 -9.47 -12.55 -13.02
CA ILE A 58 -9.56 -11.39 -13.92
C ILE A 58 -8.19 -10.71 -14.10
N LEU A 59 -7.43 -10.62 -13.01
CA LEU A 59 -6.11 -9.98 -13.02
C LEU A 59 -4.96 -10.94 -13.39
N ASP A 60 -5.23 -12.23 -13.54
CA ASP A 60 -4.20 -13.28 -13.70
C ASP A 60 -3.13 -13.22 -12.58
N VAL A 61 -3.60 -13.10 -11.34
CA VAL A 61 -2.77 -12.99 -10.13
C VAL A 61 -3.06 -14.15 -9.18
N ASN A 62 -2.07 -14.51 -8.36
CA ASN A 62 -2.24 -15.49 -7.29
C ASN A 62 -3.33 -15.04 -6.30
N PRO A 63 -4.35 -15.86 -6.00
CA PRO A 63 -5.41 -15.54 -5.03
C PRO A 63 -4.90 -15.17 -3.65
N GLU A 64 -3.78 -15.73 -3.20
CA GLU A 64 -3.17 -15.40 -1.90
C GLU A 64 -2.60 -13.97 -1.90
N GLU A 65 -2.12 -13.47 -3.04
CA GLU A 65 -1.65 -12.10 -3.15
C GLU A 65 -2.84 -11.13 -3.14
N VAL A 66 -3.94 -11.48 -3.81
CA VAL A 66 -5.20 -10.72 -3.75
C VAL A 66 -5.70 -10.60 -2.31
N LYS A 67 -5.72 -11.69 -1.54
CA LYS A 67 -6.10 -11.64 -0.11
C LYS A 67 -5.20 -10.71 0.70
N ARG A 68 -3.88 -10.68 0.42
CA ARG A 68 -2.94 -9.78 1.11
C ARG A 68 -3.19 -8.31 0.76
N TRP A 69 -3.53 -8.01 -0.49
CA TRP A 69 -3.93 -6.67 -0.89
C TRP A 69 -5.23 -6.23 -0.23
N LEU A 70 -6.27 -7.07 -0.27
CA LEU A 70 -7.57 -6.76 0.30
C LEU A 70 -7.56 -6.67 1.84
N ALA A 71 -6.60 -7.35 2.49
CA ALA A 71 -6.31 -7.20 3.90
C ALA A 71 -5.43 -5.99 4.26
N GLY A 72 -4.98 -5.20 3.27
CA GLY A 72 -4.09 -4.05 3.46
C GLY A 72 -2.66 -4.42 3.87
N LYS A 73 -2.29 -5.71 3.80
CA LYS A 73 -0.95 -6.21 4.20
C LYS A 73 0.10 -5.91 3.13
N HIS A 74 -0.30 -5.94 1.87
CA HIS A 74 0.55 -5.63 0.73
C HIS A 74 -0.06 -4.45 -0.06
N PRO A 75 0.75 -3.51 -0.58
CA PRO A 75 0.28 -2.46 -1.49
C PRO A 75 -0.05 -3.04 -2.87
N PHE A 76 -1.00 -2.44 -3.57
CA PHE A 76 -1.19 -2.67 -4.99
C PHE A 76 -0.04 -2.07 -5.78
N SER A 77 0.49 -2.78 -6.77
CA SER A 77 1.46 -2.19 -7.70
C SER A 77 0.78 -1.24 -8.68
N LEU A 78 1.52 -0.26 -9.21
CA LEU A 78 1.02 0.65 -10.25
C LEU A 78 0.53 -0.09 -11.50
N LYS A 79 1.15 -1.22 -11.86
CA LYS A 79 0.71 -2.07 -12.97
C LYS A 79 -0.71 -2.57 -12.73
N ILE A 80 -0.93 -3.19 -11.57
CA ILE A 80 -2.23 -3.75 -11.19
C ILE A 80 -3.29 -2.64 -11.07
N LEU A 81 -2.95 -1.49 -10.49
CA LEU A 81 -3.87 -0.35 -10.43
C LEU A 81 -4.31 0.12 -11.82
N LYS A 82 -3.41 0.11 -12.81
CA LYS A 82 -3.77 0.43 -14.20
C LYS A 82 -4.69 -0.61 -14.81
N GLU A 83 -4.40 -1.90 -14.63
CA GLU A 83 -5.24 -3.00 -15.13
C GLU A 83 -6.66 -2.94 -14.55
N ILE A 84 -6.77 -2.73 -13.23
CA ILE A 84 -8.06 -2.51 -12.56
C ILE A 84 -8.78 -1.29 -13.14
N SER A 85 -8.08 -0.16 -13.30
CA SER A 85 -8.66 1.08 -13.82
C SER A 85 -9.20 0.91 -15.24
N THR A 86 -8.43 0.26 -16.13
CA THR A 86 -8.86 -0.07 -17.49
C THR A 86 -10.09 -0.97 -17.47
N TYR A 87 -10.05 -2.06 -16.69
CA TYR A 87 -11.20 -2.95 -16.54
C TYR A 87 -12.46 -2.22 -16.07
N LEU A 88 -12.35 -1.32 -15.08
CA LEU A 88 -13.49 -0.54 -14.58
C LEU A 88 -14.00 0.49 -15.60
N ALA A 89 -13.12 1.12 -16.39
CA ALA A 89 -13.51 2.06 -17.43
C ALA A 89 -14.26 1.38 -18.56
N ASP A 90 -13.82 0.18 -18.97
CA ASP A 90 -14.42 -0.61 -20.04
C ASP A 90 -15.77 -1.23 -19.61
N ASN A 91 -15.99 -1.40 -18.30
CA ASN A 91 -17.22 -1.95 -17.71
C ASN A 91 -18.09 -0.87 -17.02
N LYS A 92 -18.08 0.37 -17.55
CA LYS A 92 -19.10 1.38 -17.23
C LYS A 92 -20.38 1.09 -18.04
N SER A 93 -21.44 0.71 -17.33
CA SER A 93 -22.82 0.79 -17.81
C SER A 93 -23.41 2.18 -17.58
#